data_AF-A0A0C2DAZ7-F1
#
_entry.id   AF-A0A0C2DAZ7-F1
#
_cell.length_a   1.000
_cell.length_b   1.000
_cell.length_c   1.000
_cell.angle_alpha   90.00
_cell.angle_beta   90.00
_cell.angle_gamma   90.00
#
_symmetry.space_group_name_H-M   'P 1'
#
loop_
_entity.id
_entity.type
_entity.pdbx_description
1 polymer ?
#
loop_
_entity_poly.entity_id
_entity_poly.type
_entity_poly.pdbx_seq_one_letter_code
_entity_poly.pdbx_strand_id
1 'polypeptide(L)'
;MNSFEQLCINYTNEKLQQLFNNTMFEKEQQEYLNEGLEWDMIDFGLNLKPTIDLIEKVGIYDLVPAIYLTHDSKYITFQPMGVLSTLDDVCLFPQGNDAGFVGRLAAQHQHHPKYIVPEMRSKSDFAIVHYAGRVDYQATGWRVKNMDPLNENVVELLQLSKDPLVCEIWKDGESTSKGGVNWNQIVHISQINP
;
A
#
# COMPACT_ATOMS: atom_id res chain seq x y z
N MET A 1 11.33 -7.77 -16.24
CA MET A 1 10.25 -8.34 -15.41
C MET A 1 10.08 -7.39 -14.23
N ASN A 2 8.91 -6.80 -14.02
CA ASN A 2 8.72 -5.85 -12.93
C ASN A 2 8.29 -6.60 -11.67
N SER A 3 9.03 -6.42 -10.58
CA SER A 3 8.84 -7.07 -9.28
C SER A 3 8.30 -6.06 -8.25
N PHE A 4 8.13 -6.48 -7.00
CA PHE A 4 7.63 -5.69 -5.88
C PHE A 4 8.37 -4.35 -5.71
N GLU A 5 9.69 -4.36 -5.84
CA GLU A 5 10.52 -3.15 -5.73
C GLU A 5 10.16 -2.12 -6.81
N GLN A 6 9.87 -2.59 -8.02
CA GLN A 6 9.43 -1.72 -9.11
C GLN A 6 8.02 -1.19 -8.89
N LEU A 7 7.14 -1.97 -8.25
CA LEU A 7 5.83 -1.46 -7.82
C LEU A 7 6.00 -0.31 -6.84
N CYS A 8 6.84 -0.46 -5.81
CA CYS A 8 7.11 0.58 -4.83
C CYS A 8 7.67 1.86 -5.47
N ILE A 9 8.63 1.72 -6.39
CA ILE A 9 9.21 2.86 -7.13
C ILE A 9 8.12 3.58 -7.95
N ASN A 10 7.32 2.82 -8.71
CA ASN A 10 6.27 3.40 -9.56
C ASN A 10 5.17 4.05 -8.73
N TYR A 11 4.83 3.46 -7.59
CA TYR A 11 3.89 4.02 -6.62
C TYR A 11 4.39 5.35 -6.04
N THR A 12 5.66 5.43 -5.63
CA THR A 12 6.26 6.70 -5.18
C THR A 12 6.20 7.76 -6.28
N ASN A 13 6.48 7.40 -7.53
CA ASN A 13 6.36 8.32 -8.66
C ASN A 13 4.91 8.80 -8.88
N GLU A 14 3.93 7.91 -8.74
CA GLU A 14 2.50 8.27 -8.81
C GLU A 14 2.12 9.29 -7.72
N LYS A 15 2.58 9.08 -6.49
CA LYS A 15 2.37 9.99 -5.36
C LYS A 15 3.03 11.35 -5.56
N LEU A 16 4.27 11.37 -6.06
CA LEU A 16 4.98 12.61 -6.37
C LEU A 16 4.27 13.39 -7.47
N GLN A 17 3.78 12.71 -8.52
CA GLN A 17 3.02 13.36 -9.57
C GLN A 17 1.67 13.90 -9.06
N GLN A 18 0.96 13.15 -8.20
CA GLN A 18 -0.27 13.65 -7.58
C GLN A 18 0.00 14.84 -6.67
N LEU A 19 1.10 14.84 -5.91
CA LEU A 19 1.50 15.98 -5.08
C LEU A 19 1.75 17.23 -5.94
N PHE A 20 2.42 17.07 -7.08
CA PHE A 20 2.59 18.14 -8.06
C PHE A 20 1.24 18.63 -8.59
N ASN A 21 0.35 17.73 -8.99
CA ASN A 21 -0.97 18.09 -9.51
C ASN A 21 -1.79 18.87 -8.47
N ASN A 22 -1.81 18.40 -7.22
CA ASN A 22 -2.54 19.08 -6.13
C ASN A 22 -1.94 20.46 -5.85
N THR A 23 -0.62 20.57 -5.85
CA THR A 23 0.03 21.82 -5.46
C THR A 23 -0.06 22.87 -6.56
N MET A 24 0.17 22.49 -7.82
CA MET A 24 0.19 23.43 -8.94
C MET A 24 -1.18 23.82 -9.45
N PHE A 25 -2.19 22.95 -9.30
CA PHE A 25 -3.52 23.20 -9.87
C PHE A 25 -4.59 23.35 -8.80
N GLU A 26 -4.71 22.41 -7.85
CA GLU A 26 -5.82 22.46 -6.89
C GLU A 26 -5.63 23.57 -5.86
N LYS A 27 -4.45 23.66 -5.24
CA LYS A 27 -4.16 24.68 -4.23
C LYS A 27 -4.14 26.09 -4.80
N GLU A 28 -3.59 26.26 -6.01
CA GLU A 28 -3.55 27.57 -6.67
C GLU A 28 -4.96 28.10 -6.94
N GLN A 29 -5.84 27.25 -7.49
CA GLN A 29 -7.23 27.63 -7.75
C GLN A 29 -8.02 27.87 -6.45
N GLN A 30 -7.72 27.09 -5.41
CA GLN A 30 -8.29 27.32 -4.08
C GLN A 30 -7.86 28.68 -3.50
N GLU A 31 -6.63 29.10 -3.75
CA GLU A 31 -6.12 30.40 -3.29
C GLU A 31 -6.83 31.56 -4.01
N TYR A 32 -7.07 31.46 -5.31
CA TYR A 32 -7.86 32.46 -6.05
C TYR A 32 -9.26 32.65 -5.44
N LEU A 33 -9.91 31.55 -5.08
CA LEU A 33 -11.22 31.59 -4.41
C LEU A 33 -11.11 32.18 -3.00
N ASN A 34 -10.04 31.86 -2.25
CA ASN A 34 -9.81 32.39 -0.91
C ASN A 34 -9.55 33.91 -0.92
N GLU A 35 -8.87 34.42 -1.94
CA GLU A 35 -8.65 35.86 -2.16
C GLU A 35 -9.90 36.59 -2.68
N GLY A 36 -10.97 35.86 -2.98
CA GLY A 36 -12.23 36.41 -3.48
C GLY A 36 -12.17 36.84 -4.95
N LEU A 37 -11.26 36.25 -5.73
CA LEU A 37 -11.21 36.46 -7.18
C LEU A 37 -12.36 35.70 -7.84
N GLU A 38 -12.96 36.33 -8.86
CA GLU A 38 -13.95 35.66 -9.72
C GLU A 38 -13.21 34.63 -10.58
N TRP A 39 -13.29 33.35 -10.18
CA TRP A 39 -12.56 32.25 -10.81
C TRP A 39 -13.46 31.04 -11.03
N ASP A 40 -13.49 30.53 -12.26
CA ASP A 40 -14.16 29.28 -12.61
C ASP A 40 -13.16 28.12 -12.52
N MET A 41 -13.49 27.11 -11.71
CA MET A 41 -12.63 25.94 -11.54
C MET A 41 -12.40 25.21 -12.87
N ILE A 42 -11.14 25.01 -13.22
CA ILE A 42 -10.69 24.28 -14.40
C ILE A 42 -10.32 22.86 -13.98
N ASP A 43 -10.99 21.87 -14.56
CA ASP A 43 -10.63 20.46 -14.43
C ASP A 43 -9.56 20.09 -15.47
N PHE A 44 -8.36 19.77 -14.99
CA PHE A 44 -7.24 19.37 -15.82
C PHE A 44 -7.23 17.86 -16.15
N GLY A 45 -8.13 17.05 -15.57
CA GLY A 45 -8.22 15.61 -15.84
C GLY A 45 -7.00 14.80 -15.36
N LEU A 46 -6.18 15.36 -14.47
CA LEU A 46 -4.93 14.78 -13.98
C LEU A 46 -5.09 13.97 -12.68
N ASN A 47 -6.27 13.38 -12.48
CA ASN A 47 -6.58 12.67 -11.25
C ASN A 47 -5.95 11.26 -11.23
N LEU A 48 -4.90 11.09 -10.42
CA LEU A 48 -4.20 9.81 -10.22
C LEU A 48 -4.76 9.02 -9.03
N LYS A 49 -5.74 9.58 -8.30
CA LYS A 49 -6.40 8.93 -7.16
C LYS A 49 -6.86 7.51 -7.45
N PRO A 50 -7.45 7.17 -8.62
CA PRO A 50 -7.83 5.78 -8.89
C PRO A 50 -6.66 4.79 -8.88
N THR A 51 -5.50 5.18 -9.43
CA THR A 51 -4.31 4.31 -9.42
C THR A 51 -3.68 4.25 -8.03
N ILE A 52 -3.64 5.39 -7.33
CA ILE A 52 -3.11 5.47 -5.96
C ILE A 52 -3.96 4.62 -5.01
N ASP A 53 -5.28 4.79 -5.02
CA ASP A 53 -6.21 4.04 -4.17
C ASP A 53 -6.15 2.53 -4.49
N LEU A 54 -5.99 2.15 -5.76
CA LEU A 54 -5.78 0.74 -6.13
C LEU A 54 -4.54 0.15 -5.44
N ILE A 55 -3.50 0.93 -5.17
CA ILE A 55 -2.25 0.45 -4.56
C ILE A 55 -2.32 0.51 -3.04
N GLU A 56 -2.73 1.64 -2.46
CA GLU A 56 -2.52 1.95 -1.04
C GLU A 56 -3.73 1.74 -0.14
N LYS A 57 -4.94 1.55 -0.70
CA LYS A 57 -6.17 1.62 0.08
C LYS A 57 -6.21 0.56 1.18
N VAL A 58 -6.20 1.01 2.43
CA VAL A 58 -6.31 0.12 3.59
C VAL A 58 -7.74 -0.42 3.70
N GLY A 59 -7.87 -1.67 4.16
CA GLY A 59 -9.16 -2.29 4.44
C GLY A 59 -9.92 -1.59 5.55
N ILE A 60 -11.26 -1.68 5.50
CA ILE A 60 -12.19 -1.02 6.45
C ILE A 60 -12.03 -1.52 7.90
N TYR A 61 -11.18 -2.51 8.16
CA TYR A 61 -10.91 -3.02 9.51
C TYR A 61 -10.21 -1.99 10.41
N ASP A 62 -9.51 -1.00 9.84
CA ASP A 62 -8.57 -0.16 10.60
C ASP A 62 -9.06 1.27 10.95
N LEU A 63 -10.22 1.73 10.46
CA LEU A 63 -10.62 3.15 10.63
C LEU A 63 -12.07 3.40 11.09
N VAL A 64 -12.77 2.41 11.61
CA VAL A 64 -14.08 2.68 12.24
C VAL A 64 -14.17 2.02 13.62
N PRO A 65 -13.83 2.74 14.71
CA PRO A 65 -14.56 2.55 15.95
C PRO A 65 -16.03 2.77 15.62
N ALA A 66 -16.85 1.74 15.82
CA ALA A 66 -18.29 1.76 15.64
C ALA A 66 -18.99 2.75 16.61
N ILE A 67 -18.74 4.05 16.47
CA ILE A 67 -19.24 5.09 17.39
C ILE A 67 -19.95 6.24 16.66
N TYR A 68 -19.94 6.30 15.33
CA TYR A 68 -20.82 7.19 14.57
C TYR A 68 -21.74 6.40 13.64
N LEU A 69 -22.58 5.56 14.25
CA LEU A 69 -23.84 5.14 13.63
C LEU A 69 -24.77 6.36 13.62
N THR A 70 -24.54 7.30 12.70
CA THR A 70 -25.61 8.18 12.26
C THR A 70 -26.72 7.31 11.68
N HIS A 71 -27.96 7.60 12.05
CA HIS A 71 -29.13 6.71 11.98
C HIS A 71 -29.58 6.25 10.57
N ASP A 72 -28.75 6.37 9.54
CA ASP A 72 -29.00 5.87 8.19
C ASP A 72 -28.07 4.71 7.84
N SER A 73 -28.46 3.52 8.32
CA SER A 73 -27.82 2.22 8.09
C SER A 73 -27.98 1.70 6.64
N LYS A 74 -27.87 2.56 5.62
CA LYS A 74 -28.22 2.19 4.23
C LYS A 74 -27.05 1.91 3.29
N TYR A 75 -25.81 2.35 3.57
CA TYR A 75 -24.68 2.09 2.65
C TYR A 75 -23.33 1.99 3.36
N ILE A 76 -23.05 0.87 4.04
CA ILE A 76 -21.64 0.47 4.21
C ILE A 76 -21.21 -0.16 2.88
N THR A 77 -20.64 0.65 2.00
CA THR A 77 -20.08 0.13 0.75
C THR A 77 -18.75 -0.51 1.08
N PHE A 78 -18.69 -1.84 1.09
CA PHE A 78 -17.43 -2.58 1.17
C PHE A 78 -16.57 -2.21 -0.03
N GLN A 79 -15.51 -1.44 0.22
CA GLN A 79 -14.55 -1.08 -0.79
C GLN A 79 -13.41 -2.09 -0.78
N PRO A 80 -12.93 -2.54 -1.95
CA PRO A 80 -11.82 -3.48 -2.02
C PRO A 80 -10.53 -2.83 -1.50
N MET A 81 -9.72 -3.63 -0.80
CA MET A 81 -8.38 -3.23 -0.34
C MET A 81 -7.43 -3.05 -1.51
N GLY A 82 -6.43 -2.20 -1.33
CA GLY A 82 -5.36 -1.98 -2.29
C GLY A 82 -4.40 -3.16 -2.39
N VAL A 83 -3.49 -3.06 -3.36
CA VAL A 83 -2.47 -4.07 -3.64
C VAL A 83 -1.59 -4.34 -2.42
N LEU A 84 -1.12 -3.29 -1.74
CA LEU A 84 -0.21 -3.43 -0.59
C LEU A 84 -0.92 -4.10 0.60
N SER A 85 -2.10 -3.63 0.98
CA SER A 85 -2.86 -4.22 2.09
C SER A 85 -3.27 -5.67 1.81
N THR A 86 -3.58 -6.01 0.55
CA THR A 86 -3.85 -7.40 0.18
C THR A 86 -2.61 -8.28 0.29
N LEU A 87 -1.42 -7.73 0.01
CA LEU A 87 -0.15 -8.45 0.18
C LEU A 87 0.15 -8.68 1.67
N ASP A 88 -0.04 -7.65 2.50
CA ASP A 88 0.12 -7.73 3.96
C ASP A 88 -0.79 -8.80 4.56
N ASP A 89 -2.07 -8.80 4.18
CA ASP A 89 -3.02 -9.83 4.60
C ASP A 89 -2.54 -11.23 4.26
N VAL A 90 -2.08 -11.45 3.02
CA VAL A 90 -1.57 -12.76 2.57
C VAL A 90 -0.30 -13.18 3.33
N CYS A 91 0.52 -12.22 3.76
CA CYS A 91 1.70 -12.46 4.57
C CYS A 91 1.33 -13.02 5.97
N LEU A 92 0.21 -12.59 6.55
CA LEU A 92 -0.30 -13.04 7.85
C LEU A 92 -0.83 -14.49 7.84
N PHE A 93 -1.25 -15.02 6.69
CA PHE A 93 -1.78 -16.38 6.62
C PHE A 93 -0.65 -17.43 6.60
N PRO A 94 -0.68 -18.45 7.49
CA PRO A 94 0.35 -19.50 7.55
C PRO A 94 0.55 -20.28 6.24
N GLN A 95 -0.50 -20.40 5.43
CA GLN A 95 -0.49 -21.07 4.12
C GLN A 95 -0.63 -20.07 2.95
N GLY A 96 -0.40 -18.78 3.22
CA GLY A 96 -0.40 -17.73 2.20
C GLY A 96 0.70 -17.95 1.17
N ASN A 97 0.37 -17.73 -0.11
CA ASN A 97 1.31 -17.85 -1.22
C ASN A 97 1.01 -16.80 -2.29
N ASP A 98 1.98 -16.52 -3.15
CA ASP A 98 1.90 -15.47 -4.17
C ASP A 98 0.74 -15.70 -5.15
N ALA A 99 0.43 -16.95 -5.51
CA ALA A 99 -0.68 -17.27 -6.40
C ALA A 99 -2.05 -16.95 -5.76
N GLY A 100 -2.19 -17.21 -4.46
CA GLY A 100 -3.36 -16.83 -3.68
C GLY A 100 -3.53 -15.31 -3.58
N PHE A 101 -2.43 -14.56 -3.47
CA PHE A 101 -2.42 -13.10 -3.53
C PHE A 101 -2.93 -12.58 -4.88
N VAL A 102 -2.38 -13.07 -6.00
CA VAL A 102 -2.81 -12.67 -7.36
C VAL A 102 -4.29 -13.02 -7.59
N GLY A 103 -4.74 -14.19 -7.14
CA GLY A 103 -6.15 -14.59 -7.24
C GLY A 103 -7.09 -13.65 -6.49
N ARG A 104 -6.70 -13.18 -5.30
CA ARG A 104 -7.48 -12.19 -4.54
C ARG A 104 -7.52 -10.83 -5.25
N LEU A 105 -6.39 -10.34 -5.76
CA LEU A 105 -6.34 -9.09 -6.51
C LEU A 105 -7.24 -9.14 -7.75
N ALA A 106 -7.18 -10.24 -8.52
CA ALA A 106 -8.05 -10.42 -9.68
C ALA A 106 -9.53 -10.41 -9.29
N ALA A 107 -9.91 -11.13 -8.23
CA ALA A 107 -11.29 -11.15 -7.76
C ALA A 107 -11.79 -9.77 -7.28
N GLN A 108 -10.93 -8.98 -6.64
CA GLN A 108 -11.27 -7.66 -6.09
C GLN A 108 -11.29 -6.56 -7.17
N HIS A 109 -10.37 -6.62 -8.14
CA HIS A 109 -10.05 -5.47 -9.00
C HIS A 109 -10.20 -5.74 -10.50
N GLN A 110 -10.68 -6.90 -10.95
CA GLN A 110 -10.84 -7.20 -12.39
C GLN A 110 -11.66 -6.16 -13.18
N HIS A 111 -12.55 -5.41 -12.52
CA HIS A 111 -13.36 -4.35 -13.13
C HIS A 111 -12.82 -2.94 -12.89
N HIS A 112 -11.73 -2.80 -12.14
CA HIS A 112 -11.13 -1.51 -11.84
C HIS A 112 -10.41 -0.98 -13.09
N PRO A 113 -10.66 0.28 -13.52
CA PRO A 113 -10.13 0.82 -14.79
C PRO A 113 -8.60 0.92 -14.84
N LYS A 114 -7.93 0.84 -13.68
CA LYS A 114 -6.46 0.87 -13.56
C LYS A 114 -5.81 -0.49 -13.34
N TYR A 115 -6.60 -1.56 -13.23
CA TYR A 115 -6.12 -2.92 -13.03
C TYR A 115 -6.42 -3.77 -14.26
N ILE A 116 -5.46 -4.57 -14.70
CA ILE A 116 -5.58 -5.40 -15.89
C ILE A 116 -5.23 -6.84 -15.51
N VAL A 117 -6.13 -7.76 -15.82
CA VAL A 117 -5.88 -9.20 -15.79
C VAL A 117 -5.19 -9.59 -17.12
N PRO A 118 -3.94 -10.07 -17.09
CA PRO A 118 -3.21 -10.45 -18.29
C PRO A 118 -3.84 -11.67 -18.97
N GLU A 119 -3.56 -11.84 -20.26
CA GLU A 119 -3.99 -13.04 -20.99
C GLU A 119 -3.31 -14.30 -20.45
N MET A 120 -3.94 -15.47 -20.59
CA MET A 120 -3.45 -16.77 -20.09
C MET A 120 -2.02 -17.14 -20.52
N ARG A 121 -1.51 -16.58 -21.62
CA ARG A 121 -0.15 -16.84 -22.13
C ARG A 121 0.88 -15.80 -21.66
N SER A 122 0.44 -14.79 -20.91
CA SER A 122 1.32 -13.77 -20.38
C SER A 122 2.29 -14.35 -19.35
N LYS A 123 3.46 -13.72 -19.23
CA LYS A 123 4.43 -14.01 -18.16
C LYS A 123 4.19 -13.14 -16.92
N SER A 124 3.28 -12.17 -17.01
CA SER A 124 2.88 -11.31 -15.90
C SER A 124 1.64 -11.85 -15.21
N ASP A 125 1.57 -11.60 -13.91
CA ASP A 125 0.46 -12.01 -13.06
C ASP A 125 -0.67 -10.96 -13.06
N PHE A 126 -0.31 -9.68 -13.11
CA PHE A 126 -1.23 -8.56 -13.27
C PHE A 126 -0.54 -7.34 -13.89
N ALA A 127 -1.33 -6.33 -14.30
CA ALA A 127 -0.77 -5.05 -14.72
C ALA A 127 -1.55 -3.87 -14.12
N ILE A 128 -0.84 -2.77 -13.90
CA ILE A 128 -1.42 -1.51 -13.41
C ILE A 128 -1.18 -0.42 -14.46
N VAL A 129 -2.20 0.42 -14.68
CA VAL A 129 -2.11 1.62 -15.52
C VAL A 129 -1.67 2.80 -14.66
N HIS A 130 -0.37 3.10 -14.69
CA HIS A 130 0.22 4.28 -14.04
C HIS A 130 0.05 5.52 -14.90
N TYR A 131 0.30 6.71 -14.33
CA TYR A 131 0.31 7.95 -15.10
C TYR A 131 1.31 7.91 -16.29
N ALA A 132 2.43 7.21 -16.12
CA ALA A 132 3.48 7.05 -17.14
C ALA A 132 3.24 5.87 -18.10
N GLY A 133 2.11 5.17 -17.97
CA GLY A 133 1.72 4.05 -18.83
C GLY A 133 1.50 2.73 -18.08
N ARG A 134 1.18 1.69 -18.83
CA ARG A 134 0.94 0.34 -18.31
C ARG A 134 2.26 -0.32 -17.87
N VAL A 135 2.24 -0.96 -16.71
CA VAL A 135 3.35 -1.78 -16.21
C VAL A 135 2.84 -3.17 -15.84
N ASP A 136 3.44 -4.19 -16.44
CA ASP A 136 3.16 -5.60 -16.16
C ASP A 136 4.03 -6.12 -15.01
N TYR A 137 3.43 -6.68 -13.96
CA TYR A 137 4.09 -7.16 -12.75
C TYR A 137 4.09 -8.68 -12.65
N GLN A 138 5.16 -9.22 -12.06
CA GLN A 138 5.25 -10.62 -11.66
C GLN A 138 5.35 -10.70 -10.14
N ALA A 139 4.37 -11.35 -9.51
CA ALA A 139 4.17 -11.47 -8.07
C ALA A 139 5.03 -12.55 -7.39
N THR A 140 5.80 -13.32 -8.17
CA THR A 140 6.67 -14.38 -7.63
C THR A 140 7.65 -13.82 -6.59
N GLY A 141 7.65 -14.39 -5.40
CA GLY A 141 8.49 -14.01 -4.27
C GLY A 141 8.05 -12.76 -3.52
N TRP A 142 6.92 -12.14 -3.87
CA TRP A 142 6.46 -10.90 -3.23
C TRP A 142 6.17 -11.11 -1.75
N ARG A 143 5.55 -12.23 -1.36
CA ARG A 143 5.29 -12.53 0.05
C ARG A 143 6.58 -12.56 0.86
N VAL A 144 7.64 -13.20 0.34
CA VAL A 144 8.94 -13.28 1.03
C VAL A 144 9.59 -11.91 1.12
N LYS A 145 9.56 -11.13 0.04
CA LYS A 145 10.09 -9.76 0.00
C LYS A 145 9.37 -8.82 0.96
N ASN A 146 8.07 -9.01 1.15
CA ASN A 146 7.26 -8.21 2.08
C ASN A 146 7.43 -8.64 3.54
N MET A 147 7.56 -9.95 3.80
CA MET A 147 7.80 -10.49 5.14
C MET A 147 9.21 -10.23 5.65
N ASP A 148 10.17 -10.08 4.74
CA ASP A 148 11.60 -9.94 5.01
C ASP A 148 12.10 -10.89 6.13
N PRO A 149 11.97 -12.23 5.94
CA PRO A 149 12.30 -13.20 6.98
C PRO A 149 13.80 -13.25 7.25
N LEU A 150 14.22 -12.84 8.44
CA LEU A 150 15.60 -12.98 8.91
C LEU A 150 15.79 -14.21 9.81
N ASN A 151 16.94 -14.87 9.70
CA ASN A 151 17.29 -15.99 10.58
C ASN A 151 17.76 -15.46 11.94
N GLU A 152 16.99 -15.75 12.99
CA GLU A 152 17.23 -15.25 14.35
C GLU A 152 18.65 -15.56 14.85
N ASN A 153 19.15 -16.76 14.59
CA ASN A 153 20.48 -17.18 15.04
C ASN A 153 21.59 -16.38 14.36
N VAL A 154 21.37 -15.97 13.11
CA VAL A 154 22.34 -15.15 12.36
C VAL A 154 22.30 -13.71 12.87
N VAL A 155 21.11 -13.18 13.15
CA VAL A 155 20.95 -11.85 13.75
C VAL A 155 21.66 -11.78 15.10
N GLU A 156 21.40 -12.75 15.99
CA GLU A 156 22.05 -12.84 17.30
C GLU A 156 23.58 -12.96 17.18
N LEU A 157 24.07 -13.78 16.24
CA LEU A 157 25.50 -13.93 16.00
C LEU A 157 26.15 -12.61 15.55
N LEU A 158 25.49 -11.84 14.67
CA LEU A 158 26.00 -10.56 14.17
C LEU A 158 25.96 -9.46 15.24
N GLN A 159 24.95 -9.48 16.11
CA GLN A 159 24.87 -8.61 17.29
C GLN A 159 26.02 -8.87 18.28
N LEU A 160 26.46 -10.13 18.40
CA LEU A 160 27.59 -10.56 19.24
C LEU A 160 28.94 -10.57 18.50
N SER A 161 29.03 -9.94 17.33
CA SER A 161 30.26 -9.88 16.54
C SER A 161 31.43 -9.29 17.35
N LYS A 162 32.67 -9.65 16.98
CA LYS A 162 33.87 -9.03 17.53
C LYS A 162 34.27 -7.75 16.80
N ASP A 163 33.67 -7.50 15.63
CA ASP A 163 33.86 -6.27 14.86
C ASP A 163 32.88 -5.21 15.37
N PRO A 164 33.37 -4.09 15.95
CA PRO A 164 32.51 -3.03 16.47
C PRO A 164 31.55 -2.44 15.43
N LEU A 165 31.96 -2.36 14.16
CA LEU A 165 31.09 -1.84 13.09
C LEU A 165 29.92 -2.79 12.83
N VAL A 166 30.17 -4.10 12.84
CA VAL A 166 29.13 -5.10 12.62
C VAL A 166 28.13 -5.09 13.78
N CYS A 167 28.60 -5.00 15.02
CA CYS A 167 27.71 -4.84 16.17
C CYS A 167 26.84 -3.58 16.05
N GLU A 168 27.43 -2.44 15.66
CA GLU A 168 26.69 -1.18 15.53
C GLU A 168 25.62 -1.24 14.43
N ILE A 169 25.91 -1.87 13.29
CA ILE A 169 24.94 -2.05 12.20
C ILE A 169 23.77 -2.96 12.64
N TRP A 170 24.04 -3.99 13.44
CA TRP A 170 23.07 -5.01 13.81
C TRP A 170 22.43 -4.82 15.18
N LYS A 171 22.76 -3.74 15.90
CA LYS A 171 22.28 -3.49 17.28
C LYS A 171 20.75 -3.53 17.42
N ASP A 172 20.04 -3.10 16.38
CA ASP A 172 18.56 -3.04 16.31
C ASP A 172 17.98 -4.15 15.41
N GLY A 173 18.77 -5.17 15.08
CA GLY A 173 18.33 -6.30 14.25
C GLY A 173 17.24 -7.11 14.97
N GLU A 174 16.05 -7.16 14.38
CA GLU A 174 14.95 -7.99 14.86
C GLU A 174 14.66 -9.10 13.84
N SER A 175 14.49 -10.33 14.31
CA SER A 175 14.00 -11.42 13.46
C SER A 175 12.48 -11.42 13.37
N THR A 176 11.97 -11.46 12.15
CA THR A 176 10.55 -11.49 11.81
C THR A 176 9.88 -12.86 12.06
N SER A 177 10.33 -13.65 13.04
CA SER A 177 9.71 -14.94 13.39
C SER A 177 8.28 -14.80 13.93
N LYS A 178 7.86 -13.57 14.26
CA LYS A 178 6.50 -13.23 14.67
C LYS A 178 5.95 -12.07 13.85
N GLY A 179 5.74 -12.30 12.56
CA GLY A 179 4.91 -11.46 11.69
C GLY A 179 3.42 -11.50 12.05
N GLY A 180 3.08 -11.33 13.32
CA GLY A 180 1.76 -10.90 13.75
C GLY A 180 1.94 -9.51 14.30
N VAL A 181 1.41 -8.50 13.62
CA VAL A 181 1.19 -7.18 14.21
C VAL A 181 0.62 -7.42 15.62
N ASN A 182 1.36 -7.03 16.65
CA ASN A 182 0.86 -7.13 18.02
C ASN A 182 -0.19 -6.03 18.18
N TRP A 183 -1.45 -6.35 17.83
CA TRP A 183 -2.59 -5.45 17.94
C TRP A 183 -2.70 -4.80 19.33
N ASN A 184 -2.17 -5.44 20.38
CA ASN A 184 -2.16 -4.87 21.74
C ASN A 184 -1.30 -3.62 21.90
N GLN A 185 -0.32 -3.39 21.01
CA GLN A 185 0.57 -2.21 21.09
C GLN A 185 -0.04 -0.98 20.41
N ILE A 186 -0.92 -1.17 19.42
CA ILE A 186 -1.66 -0.08 18.75
C ILE A 186 -2.83 0.41 19.63
N VAL A 187 -3.45 -0.49 20.41
CA VAL A 187 -4.55 -0.11 21.32
C VAL A 187 -4.08 0.83 22.44
N HIS A 188 -2.82 0.74 22.89
CA HIS A 188 -2.31 1.59 23.97
C HIS A 188 -2.00 3.04 23.57
N ILE A 189 -1.82 3.35 22.28
CA ILE A 189 -1.64 4.74 21.82
C ILE A 189 -2.98 5.49 21.82
N SER A 190 -4.11 4.78 21.77
CA SER A 190 -5.45 5.39 21.83
C SER A 190 -5.95 5.74 23.24
N GLN A 191 -5.16 5.43 24.29
CA GLN A 191 -5.53 5.71 25.69
C GLN A 191 -4.68 6.82 26.35
N ILE A 192 -3.86 7.54 25.59
CA ILE A 192 -3.08 8.68 26.11
C ILE A 192 -3.43 9.94 25.33
N ASN A 193 -4.65 10.44 25.51
CA ASN A 193 -4.87 11.84 25.87
C ASN A 193 -6.35 12.03 26.27
N PRO A 194 -6.62 12.76 27.38
CA PRO A 194 -7.97 13.03 27.86
C PRO A 194 -8.78 13.94 26.93
#